data_AF-A0A8J7ATN2-F1
#
_entry.id   AF-A0A8J7ATN2-F1
#
_cell.length_a   1.000
_cell.length_b   1.000
_cell.length_c   1.000
_cell.angle_alpha   90.00
_cell.angle_beta   90.00
_cell.angle_gamma   90.00
#
_symmetry.space_group_name_H-M   'P 1'
#
loop_
_entity.id
_entity.type
_entity.pdbx_description
1 polymer ?
#
loop_
_entity_poly.entity_id
_entity_poly.type
_entity_poly.pdbx_seq_one_letter_code
_entity_poly.pdbx_strand_id
1 'polypeptide(L)' 'MKLLFDQNLSRKLVNRLADIFPESSHVQFHNLAEKTDTEIWRFAKLNDFCIVTQDADFPERSRLYGSPRLCCMN' A
#
# COMPACT_ATOMS: atom_id res chain seq x y z
N MET A 1 0.45 12.09 -4.44
CA MET A 1 0.09 10.99 -3.53
C MET A 1 0.75 9.74 -4.06
N LYS A 2 1.50 8.99 -3.25
CA LYS A 2 2.19 7.77 -3.69
C LYS A 2 1.35 6.57 -3.27
N LEU A 3 1.05 5.63 -4.16
CA LEU A 3 0.29 4.43 -3.81
C LEU A 3 1.25 3.26 -3.59
N LEU A 4 1.07 2.52 -2.51
CA LEU A 4 1.73 1.24 -2.30
C LEU A 4 0.69 0.14 -2.43
N PHE A 5 0.76 -0.59 -3.54
CA PHE A 5 -0.12 -1.72 -3.79
C PHE A 5 0.33 -2.93 -2.99
N ASP A 6 -0.61 -3.49 -2.25
CA ASP A 6 -0.49 -4.75 -1.55
C ASP A 6 -0.27 -5.91 -2.52
N GLN A 7 0.20 -7.04 -2.01
CA GLN A 7 0.61 -8.20 -2.79
C GLN A 7 -0.54 -8.97 -3.41
N ASN A 8 -1.74 -8.82 -2.85
CA ASN A 8 -2.97 -9.34 -3.44
C ASN A 8 -3.40 -8.54 -4.69
N LEU A 9 -2.79 -7.37 -4.94
CA LEU A 9 -3.08 -6.54 -6.11
C LEU A 9 -2.13 -6.83 -7.27
N SER A 10 -2.57 -6.51 -8.49
CA SER A 10 -1.74 -6.72 -9.66
C SER A 10 -0.58 -5.73 -9.73
N ARG A 11 0.65 -6.22 -9.86
CA ARG A 11 1.85 -5.41 -10.17
C ARG A 11 1.69 -4.50 -11.40
N LYS A 12 0.80 -4.87 -12.33
CA LYS A 12 0.50 -4.06 -13.53
C LYS A 12 -0.18 -2.73 -13.19
N LEU A 13 -0.76 -2.57 -12.00
CA LEU A 13 -1.41 -1.34 -11.56
C LEU A 13 -0.41 -0.18 -11.46
N VAL A 14 0.85 -0.46 -11.09
CA VAL A 14 1.92 0.56 -11.06
C VAL A 14 2.04 1.24 -12.43
N ASN A 15 2.12 0.46 -13.51
CA ASN A 15 2.24 1.01 -14.86
C ASN A 15 0.93 1.59 -15.38
N ARG A 16 -0.22 1.01 -15.01
CA ARG A 16 -1.54 1.50 -15.47
C ARG A 16 -1.96 2.81 -14.84
N LEU A 17 -1.45 3.11 -13.65
CA LEU A 17 -1.74 4.34 -12.91
C LEU A 17 -0.55 5.30 -12.92
N ALA A 18 0.51 5.02 -13.68
CA ALA A 18 1.71 5.86 -13.72
C ALA A 18 1.43 7.26 -14.30
N ASP A 19 0.38 7.40 -15.10
CA ASP A 19 -0.11 8.65 -15.68
C ASP A 19 -0.71 9.60 -14.62
N ILE A 20 -1.35 9.06 -13.57
CA ILE A 20 -2.00 9.84 -12.50
C ILE A 20 -1.18 9.82 -11.20
N PHE A 21 -0.54 8.68 -10.91
CA PHE A 21 0.25 8.43 -9.71
C PHE A 21 1.62 7.84 -10.07
N PRO A 22 2.53 8.64 -10.67
CA PRO A 22 3.82 8.19 -11.19
C PRO A 22 4.77 7.62 -10.13
N GLU A 23 4.59 8.01 -8.87
CA GLU A 23 5.41 7.54 -7.74
C GLU A 23 4.82 6.32 -7.03
N SER A 24 3.81 5.68 -7.61
CA SER A 24 3.24 4.46 -7.04
C SER A 24 4.18 3.28 -7.21
N SER A 25 4.10 2.35 -6.28
CA SER A 25 4.90 1.13 -6.29
C SER A 25 4.10 -0.04 -5.71
N HIS A 26 4.68 -1.23 -5.76
CA HIS A 26 4.09 -2.47 -5.28
C HIS A 26 5.00 -3.08 -4.22
N VAL A 27 4.42 -3.70 -3.18
CA VAL A 27 5.19 -4.30 -2.07
C VAL A 27 6.27 -5.28 -2.54
N GLN A 28 5.99 -6.06 -3.59
CA GLN A 28 6.96 -6.93 -4.26
C GLN A 28 8.26 -6.22 -4.69
N PHE A 29 8.19 -4.99 -5.18
CA PHE A 29 9.37 -4.25 -5.66
C PHE A 29 10.25 -3.74 -4.51
N HIS A 30 9.72 -3.71 -3.29
CA HIS A 30 10.42 -3.28 -2.09
C HIS A 30 10.83 -4.45 -1.18
N ASN A 31 10.76 -5.70 -1.67
CA ASN A 31 10.96 -6.91 -0.87
C ASN A 31 10.03 -6.98 0.36
N LEU A 32 8.85 -6.38 0.24
CA LEU A 32 7.83 -6.35 1.30
C LEU A 32 6.78 -7.47 1.13
N ALA A 33 6.91 -8.32 0.11
CA ALA A 33 5.99 -9.42 -0.14
C ALA A 33 6.00 -10.50 0.96
N GLU A 34 7.10 -10.68 1.68
CA GLU A 34 7.13 -11.67 2.78
C GLU A 34 7.14 -11.00 4.15
N LYS A 35 6.83 -9.70 4.19
CA LYS A 35 6.89 -8.88 5.39
C LYS A 35 5.53 -8.79 6.06
N THR A 36 5.58 -8.60 7.37
CA THR A 36 4.36 -8.43 8.18
C THR A 36 3.65 -7.12 7.85
N ASP A 37 2.34 -7.06 8.06
CA ASP A 37 1.56 -5.84 7.82
C ASP A 37 2.15 -4.65 8.56
N THR A 38 2.66 -4.85 9.79
CA THR A 38 3.32 -3.80 10.58
C THR A 38 4.57 -3.24 9.88
N GLU A 39 5.37 -4.09 9.23
CA GLU A 39 6.55 -3.64 8.47
C GLU A 39 6.13 -2.88 7.21
N ILE A 40 5.12 -3.37 6.48
CA ILE A 40 4.54 -2.68 5.31
C ILE A 40 4.02 -1.30 5.73
N TRP A 41 3.35 -1.23 6.88
CA TRP A 41 2.78 -0.01 7.44
C TRP A 41 3.85 1.01 7.84
N ARG A 42 4.92 0.55 8.52
CA ARG A 42 6.07 1.41 8.84
C ARG A 42 6.77 1.92 7.58
N PHE A 43 6.96 1.06 6.59
CA PHE A 43 7.55 1.45 5.32
C PHE A 43 6.70 2.51 4.61
N ALA A 44 5.39 2.30 4.54
CA ALA A 44 4.47 3.24 3.93
C ALA A 44 4.48 4.59 4.66
N LYS A 45 4.49 4.58 5.99
CA LYS A 45 4.57 5.80 6.81
C LYS A 45 5.88 6.55 6.64
N LEU A 46 7.01 5.84 6.56
CA LEU A 46 8.34 6.44 6.41
C LEU A 46 8.54 7.07 5.01
N ASN A 47 7.88 6.52 3.99
CA ASN A 47 8.04 6.94 2.59
C ASN A 47 6.81 7.69 2.04
N ASP A 48 5.89 8.10 2.92
CA ASP A 48 4.65 8.82 2.58
C ASP A 48 3.77 8.10 1.52
N PHE A 49 3.74 6.76 1.56
CA PHE A 49 2.82 5.97 0.76
C PHE A 49 1.45 5.85 1.39
N CYS A 50 0.43 5.86 0.53
CA CYS A 50 -0.92 5.44 0.80
C CYS A 50 -1.03 3.95 0.47
N ILE A 51 -1.38 3.11 1.45
CA ILE A 51 -1.52 1.67 1.22
C ILE A 51 -2.86 1.43 0.51
N VAL A 52 -2.81 0.68 -0.58
CA VAL A 52 -3.97 0.19 -1.31
C VAL A 52 -3.99 -1.32 -1.17
N THR A 53 -5.05 -1.85 -0.57
CA THR A 53 -5.26 -3.28 -0.35
C THR A 53 -6.73 -3.62 -0.58
N GLN A 54 -6.99 -4.89 -0.93
CA GLN A 54 -8.33 -5.48 -1.01
C GLN A 54 -8.69 -6.29 0.24
N ASP A 55 -7.76 -6.44 1.18
CA ASP A 55 -8.03 -7.17 2.43
C ASP A 55 -8.85 -6.32 3.39
N ALA A 56 -10.00 -6.86 3.79
CA ALA A 56 -10.95 -6.21 4.69
C ALA A 56 -10.44 -6.07 6.14
N ASP A 57 -9.33 -6.75 6.49
CA ASP A 57 -8.74 -6.73 7.83
C ASP A 57 -7.77 -5.55 8.07
N PHE A 58 -7.26 -4.95 7.00
CA PHE A 58 -6.38 -3.77 7.06
C PHE A 58 -7.05 -2.48 7.60
N PRO A 59 -8.33 -2.18 7.26
CA PRO A 59 -9.09 -1.06 7.82
C PRO A 59 -9.19 -1.06 9.35
N GLU A 60 -9.40 -2.22 9.98
CA GLU A 60 -9.48 -2.32 11.45
C GLU A 60 -8.17 -1.87 12.11
N ARG A 61 -7.03 -2.26 11.52
CA ARG A 61 -5.71 -1.87 12.01
C ARG A 61 -5.42 -0.40 11.77
N SER A 62 -5.84 0.18 10.65
CA SER A 62 -5.73 1.63 10.41
C SER A 62 -6.47 2.45 11.47
N ARG A 63 -7.65 1.96 11.90
CA ARG A 63 -8.48 2.58 12.95
C ARG A 63 -7.85 2.50 14.34
N LEU A 64 -7.12 1.41 14.62
CA LEU A 64 -6.41 1.19 15.89
C LEU A 64 -5.09 1.97 16.00
N TYR A 65 -4.33 2.11 14.91
CA TYR A 65 -2.94 2.60 14.96
C TYR A 65 -2.72 4.03 14.42
N GLY A 66 -3.71 4.63 13.72
CA GLY A 66 -3.63 6.02 13.25
C GLY A 66 -2.56 6.30 12.18
N SER A 67 -2.95 6.22 10.91
CA SER A 67 -2.22 6.59 9.65
C SER A 67 -0.84 5.96 9.38
N PRO A 68 -0.64 5.38 8.18
CA PRO A 68 -0.68 6.07 6.90
C PRO A 68 -2.05 5.99 6.22
N ARG A 69 -2.30 6.93 5.30
CA ARG A 69 -3.56 7.04 4.56
C ARG A 69 -3.84 5.68 3.90
N LEU A 70 -4.99 5.09 4.21
CA LEU A 70 -5.42 3.84 3.60
C LEU A 70 -6.49 4.18 2.56
N CYS A 71 -6.27 3.83 1.31
CA CYS A 71 -7.30 3.89 0.28
C CYS A 71 -7.82 2.47 0.06
N CYS A 72 -8.96 2.16 0.68
CA CYS A 72 -9.69 0.91 0.41
C CYS A 72 -10.38 1.08 -0.94
N MET A 73 -10.12 0.17 -1.89
CA MET A 73 -10.96 0.08 -3.08
C MET A 73 -12.15 -0.82 -2.72
N ASN A 74 -13.32 -0.22 -2.52
CA ASN A 74 -14.60 -0.91 -2.42
C ASN A 74 -15.01 -1.51 -3.77
#